data_AF-A0A0S3RMD3-F1
#
_entry.id   AF-A0A0S3RMD3-F1
#
_cell.length_a   1.000
_cell.length_b   1.000
_cell.length_c   1.000
_cell.angle_alpha   90.00
_cell.angle_beta   90.00
_cell.angle_gamma   90.00
#
_symmetry.space_group_name_H-M   'P 1'
#
loop_
_entity.id
_entity.type
_entity.pdbx_description
1 polymer ?
#
loop_
_entity_poly.entity_id
_entity_poly.type
_entity_poly.pdbx_seq_one_letter_code
_entity_poly.pdbx_strand_id
1 'polypeptide(L)' 'MEEGADFEDVERVLCIPRGHFQRNRSGAVVNIRRTDLTPLAKYWMAFSHANIQPCSHVSDITLSRALFIYCAIRNLNVNI' A
#
# COMPACT_ATOMS: atom_id res chain seq x y z
N MET A 1 4.01 8.31 -11.46
CA MET A 1 2.93 7.30 -11.49
C MET A 1 1.86 7.69 -10.45
N GLU A 2 1.37 8.93 -10.49
CA GLU A 2 0.43 9.47 -9.49
C GLU A 2 -0.89 9.98 -10.11
N GLU A 3 -1.01 9.98 -11.44
CA GLU A 3 -2.24 10.29 -12.16
C GLU A 3 -2.89 8.98 -12.62
N GLY A 4 -3.93 8.53 -11.92
CA GLY A 4 -4.78 7.41 -12.38
C GLY A 4 -4.81 6.13 -11.55
N ALA A 5 -4.22 6.12 -10.34
CA ALA A 5 -4.43 4.99 -9.44
C ALA A 5 -5.84 5.07 -8.81
N ASP A 6 -6.66 4.05 -9.03
CA ASP A 6 -7.95 3.90 -8.35
C ASP A 6 -7.70 3.57 -6.87
N PHE A 7 -7.61 4.62 -6.04
CA PHE A 7 -7.33 4.47 -4.62
C PHE A 7 -8.41 3.68 -3.88
N GLU A 8 -9.64 3.64 -4.39
CA GLU A 8 -10.72 2.85 -3.81
C GLU A 8 -10.46 1.36 -4.05
N ASP A 9 -10.05 0.98 -5.26
CA ASP A 9 -9.66 -0.42 -5.54
C ASP A 9 -8.38 -0.82 -4.78
N VAL A 10 -7.43 0.12 -4.61
CA VAL A 10 -6.24 -0.10 -3.79
C VAL A 10 -6.61 -0.35 -2.33
N GLU A 11 -7.49 0.47 -1.73
CA GLU A 11 -8.00 0.26 -0.38
C GLU A 11 -8.71 -1.09 -0.28
N ARG A 12 -9.55 -1.44 -1.26
CA ARG A 12 -10.29 -2.71 -1.28
C ARG A 12 -9.39 -3.94 -1.31
N VAL A 13 -8.28 -3.89 -2.03
CA VAL A 13 -7.34 -5.01 -2.16
C VAL A 13 -6.40 -5.08 -0.95
N LEU A 14 -5.91 -3.94 -0.48
CA LEU A 14 -4.87 -3.89 0.56
C LEU A 14 -5.43 -3.90 1.98
N CYS A 15 -6.62 -3.34 2.21
CA CYS A 15 -7.13 -3.10 3.55
C CYS A 15 -8.18 -4.14 3.97
N ILE A 16 -8.24 -4.39 5.29
CA ILE A 16 -9.39 -5.04 5.92
C ILE A 16 -10.63 -4.13 5.79
N PRO A 17 -11.85 -4.66 5.99
CA PRO A 17 -13.04 -3.82 6.04
C PRO A 17 -12.86 -2.66 7.01
N ARG A 18 -13.19 -1.44 6.57
CA ARG A 18 -13.02 -0.15 7.29
C ARG A 18 -11.59 0.41 7.36
N GLY A 19 -10.58 -0.34 6.91
CA GLY A 19 -9.24 0.20 6.69
C GLY A 19 -9.21 1.09 5.45
N HIS A 20 -8.45 2.19 5.51
CA HIS A 20 -8.40 3.19 4.43
C HIS A 20 -7.08 3.97 4.47
N PHE A 21 -6.78 4.69 3.39
CA PHE A 21 -5.68 5.64 3.39
C PHE A 21 -5.93 6.75 4.41
N GLN A 22 -4.89 7.09 5.16
CA GLN A 22 -4.86 8.36 5.85
C GLN A 22 -4.79 9.48 4.82
N ARG A 23 -5.65 10.48 5.01
CA ARG A 23 -5.69 11.69 4.18
C ARG A 23 -5.21 12.89 4.99
N ASN A 24 -4.44 13.76 4.37
CA ASN A 24 -4.01 15.01 5.02
C ASN A 24 -5.16 16.04 5.04
N ARG A 25 -4.90 17.25 5.58
CA ARG A 25 -5.90 18.33 5.63
C ARG A 25 -6.39 18.80 4.26
N SER A 26 -5.60 18.63 3.20
CA SER A 26 -5.99 18.95 1.83
C SER A 26 -6.72 17.79 1.13
N GLY A 27 -7.00 16.69 1.83
CA GLY A 27 -7.66 15.50 1.30
C GLY A 27 -6.75 14.57 0.49
N ALA A 28 -5.45 14.85 0.40
CA ALA A 28 -4.51 14.00 -0.33
C ALA A 28 -4.18 12.73 0.46
N VAL A 29 -4.12 11.59 -0.23
CA VAL A 29 -3.74 10.30 0.35
C VAL A 29 -2.26 10.30 0.76
N VAL A 30 -1.95 9.73 1.93
CA VAL A 30 -0.60 9.79 2.52
C VAL A 30 -0.02 8.39 2.68
N ASN A 31 -0.68 7.56 3.50
CA ASN A 31 -0.20 6.24 3.87
C ASN A 31 -1.37 5.35 4.32
N ILE A 32 -1.11 4.06 4.50
CA ILE A 32 -2.04 3.10 5.14
C ILE A 32 -1.38 2.62 6.42
N ARG A 33 -2.13 2.54 7.52
CA ARG A 33 -1.63 1.94 8.75
C ARG A 33 -1.46 0.44 8.57
N ARG A 34 -0.38 -0.13 9.10
CA ARG A 34 -0.15 -1.58 9.03
C ARG A 34 -1.28 -2.38 9.68
N THR A 35 -1.95 -1.85 10.71
CA THR A 35 -3.11 -2.50 11.34
C THR A 35 -4.23 -2.76 10.34
N ASP A 36 -4.39 -1.86 9.39
CA ASP A 36 -5.50 -1.82 8.46
C ASP A 36 -5.27 -2.73 7.26
N LEU A 37 -4.07 -3.30 7.11
CA LEU A 37 -3.74 -4.20 6.00
C LEU A 37 -4.31 -5.61 6.19
N THR A 38 -4.73 -6.21 5.08
CA THR A 38 -5.04 -7.65 5.01
C THR A 38 -3.81 -8.50 5.32
N PRO A 39 -3.99 -9.77 5.73
CA PRO A 39 -2.88 -10.70 5.93
C PRO A 39 -1.99 -10.86 4.68
N LEU A 40 -2.59 -10.89 3.48
CA LEU A 40 -1.86 -10.99 2.22
C LEU A 40 -1.02 -9.74 1.95
N ALA A 41 -1.57 -8.55 2.15
CA ALA A 41 -0.82 -7.30 2.02
C ALA A 41 0.32 -7.19 3.05
N LYS A 42 0.12 -7.66 4.29
CA LYS A 42 1.17 -7.74 5.31
C LYS A 42 2.31 -8.69 4.91
N TYR A 43 1.97 -9.84 4.30
CA TYR A 43 2.96 -10.78 3.78
C TYR A 43 3.83 -10.12 2.70
N TRP A 44 3.20 -9.50 1.70
CA TRP A 44 3.91 -8.79 0.65
C TRP A 44 4.74 -7.63 1.18
N MET A 45 4.20 -6.85 2.14
CA MET A 45 4.95 -5.79 2.81
C MET A 45 6.24 -6.33 3.45
N ALA A 46 6.16 -7.43 4.21
CA ALA A 46 7.32 -8.03 4.85
C ALA A 46 8.31 -8.60 3.82
N PHE A 47 7.80 -9.25 2.77
CA PHE A 47 8.63 -9.79 1.69
C PHE A 47 9.39 -8.70 0.95
N SER A 48 8.69 -7.63 0.53
CA SER A 48 9.30 -6.49 -0.17
C SER A 48 10.27 -5.73 0.73
N HIS A 49 9.97 -5.61 2.02
CA HIS A 49 10.86 -4.99 3.00
C HIS A 49 12.17 -5.77 3.17
N ALA A 50 12.11 -7.11 3.18
CA ALA A 50 13.29 -7.95 3.33
C ALA A 50 14.15 -8.05 2.05
N ASN A 51 13.54 -7.93 0.86
CA ASN A 51 14.21 -8.30 -0.40
C ASN A 51 14.36 -7.18 -1.44
N ILE A 52 13.53 -6.13 -1.41
CA ILE A 52 13.47 -5.13 -2.49
C ILE A 52 13.80 -3.74 -1.97
N GLN A 53 13.10 -3.29 -0.93
CA GLN A 53 13.25 -1.95 -0.40
C GLN A 53 13.11 -1.94 1.13
N PRO A 54 14.22 -2.10 1.87
CA PRO A 54 14.22 -1.97 3.32
C PRO A 54 13.69 -0.59 3.76
N CYS A 55 13.05 -0.53 4.92
CA CYS A 55 12.47 0.69 5.49
C CYS A 55 12.69 0.74 7.00
N SER A 56 13.05 1.89 7.55
CA SER A 56 13.20 2.06 9.01
C SER A 56 11.86 2.12 9.75
N HIS A 57 10.79 2.55 9.08
CA HIS A 57 9.45 2.63 9.65
C HIS A 57 8.55 1.50 9.16
N VAL A 58 7.95 0.78 10.11
CA VAL A 58 7.09 -0.40 9.87
C VAL A 58 5.65 -0.20 10.35
N SER A 59 5.33 0.95 10.94
CA SER A 59 3.98 1.28 11.44
C SER A 59 3.01 1.57 10.30
N ASP A 60 3.48 2.26 9.27
CA ASP A 60 2.68 2.78 8.16
C ASP A 60 3.38 2.48 6.84
N ILE A 61 2.59 2.29 5.79
CA ILE A 61 3.08 2.06 4.43
C ILE A 61 2.80 3.31 3.61
N THR A 62 3.85 3.90 3.04
CA THR A 62 3.71 5.07 2.16
C THR A 62 2.92 4.71 0.90
N LEU A 63 2.32 5.72 0.26
CA LEU A 63 1.56 5.55 -0.98
C LEU A 63 2.30 4.74 -2.05
N SER A 64 3.56 5.08 -2.33
CA SER A 64 4.37 4.37 -3.33
C SER A 64 4.51 2.87 -3.01
N ARG A 65 4.71 2.51 -1.73
CA ARG A 65 4.78 1.11 -1.30
C ARG A 65 3.43 0.41 -1.37
N ALA A 66 2.34 1.12 -1.06
CA ALA A 66 0.99 0.60 -1.23
C ALA A 66 0.73 0.25 -2.69
N LEU A 67 1.04 1.16 -3.62
CA LEU A 67 0.88 0.93 -5.05
C LEU A 67 1.74 -0.23 -5.55
N PHE A 68 2.98 -0.35 -5.09
CA PHE A 68 3.85 -1.48 -5.42
C PHE A 68 3.23 -2.82 -4.98
N ILE A 69 2.80 -2.92 -3.72
CA ILE A 69 2.17 -4.14 -3.18
C ILE A 69 0.85 -4.44 -3.90
N TYR A 70 0.06 -3.42 -4.21
CA TYR A 70 -1.17 -3.55 -4.97
C TYR A 70 -0.91 -4.17 -6.35
N CYS A 71 0.09 -3.68 -7.08
CA CYS A 71 0.46 -4.26 -8.36
C CYS A 71 0.94 -5.70 -8.22
N ALA A 72 1.74 -6.02 -7.19
CA ALA A 72 2.18 -7.39 -6.92
C ALA A 72 1.00 -8.34 -6.66
N ILE A 73 0.01 -7.92 -5.86
CA ILE A 73 -1.18 -8.73 -5.56
C ILE A 73 -2.07 -8.89 -6.79
N ARG A 74 -2.24 -7.83 -7.59
CA ARG A 74 -3.07 -7.85 -8.80
C ARG A 74 -2.37 -8.44 -10.01
N ASN A 75 -1.12 -8.90 -9.85
CA ASN A 75 -0.26 -9.39 -10.92
C ASN A 75 -0.17 -8.39 -12.09
N LEU A 76 -0.16 -7.10 -11.75
CA LEU A 76 -0.02 -6.00 -12.70
C LEU A 76 1.47 -5.80 -12.98
N ASN A 77 1.79 -5.53 -14.24
CA ASN A 77 3.17 -5.31 -14.65
C ASN A 77 3.70 -4.02 -14.02
N VAL A 78 4.76 -4.12 -13.21
CA VAL A 78 5.43 -2.98 -12.58
C VAL A 78 6.72 -2.74 -13.34
N ASN A 79 6.81 -1.61 -14.04
CA ASN A 79 8.08 -1.18 -14.62
C ASN A 79 8.93 -0.60 -13.48
N ILE A 80 9.94 -1.35 -13.04
CA ILE A 80 10.92 -0.96 -12.01
C ILE A 80 11.96 -0.02 -12.60
#